data_AF-A0A158R5M6-F1
#
_entry.id   AF-A0A158R5M6-F1
#
_cell.length_a   1.000
_cell.length_b   1.000
_cell.length_c   1.000
_cell.angle_alpha   90.00
_cell.angle_beta   90.00
_cell.angle_gamma   90.00
#
_symmetry.space_group_name_H-M   'P 1'
#
loop_
_entity.id
_entity.type
_entity.pdbx_description
1 polymer ?
#
loop_
_entity_poly.entity_id
_entity_poly.type
_entity_poly.pdbx_seq_one_letter_code
_entity_poly.pdbx_strand_id
1 'polypeptide(L)'
;MDSPAWMFTKALSHRQKVCRLFKRAIREVDAWYGGDVLEARYQKVIMRARFDANKDEKDKDKAQLLLVDGCRQLWEKRHTKPFRFASDPYGNAYDRERESPDEILDVQYTLPEREQFPYYFNRREQRKKELLEHWHKIEEQWDEELSKIQKELPKSKNANA
;
A
#
# COMPACT_ATOMS: atom_id res chain seq x y z
N MET A 1 2.74 8.36 -10.36
CA MET A 1 3.14 7.04 -9.86
C MET A 1 1.88 6.22 -9.78
N ASP A 2 1.53 5.59 -10.89
CA ASP A 2 0.52 4.56 -10.89
C ASP A 2 1.17 3.37 -10.21
N SER A 3 0.71 3.02 -9.01
CA SER A 3 1.17 1.81 -8.34
C SER A 3 0.98 0.65 -9.32
N PRO A 4 2.03 -0.09 -9.69
CA PRO A 4 1.93 -1.08 -10.74
C PRO A 4 0.84 -2.10 -10.41
N ALA A 5 0.06 -2.49 -11.42
CA ALA A 5 -1.09 -3.38 -11.25
C ALA A 5 -0.73 -4.72 -10.56
N TRP A 6 0.53 -5.15 -10.65
CA TRP A 6 1.06 -6.36 -10.03
C TRP A 6 1.31 -6.27 -8.51
N MET A 7 1.21 -5.09 -7.90
CA MET A 7 1.39 -4.92 -6.46
C MET A 7 0.12 -5.23 -5.65
N PHE A 8 -1.03 -5.41 -6.32
CA PHE A 8 -2.30 -5.71 -5.66
C PHE A 8 -2.68 -7.17 -5.87
N THR A 9 -2.91 -7.89 -4.77
CA THR A 9 -3.48 -9.25 -4.76
C THR A 9 -4.90 -9.29 -5.35
N LYS A 10 -5.56 -8.13 -5.55
CA LYS A 10 -6.88 -7.98 -6.16
C LYS A 10 -6.96 -6.73 -7.04
N ALA A 11 -7.78 -6.78 -8.09
CA ALA A 11 -8.07 -5.62 -8.93
C ALA A 11 -8.74 -4.49 -8.11
N LEU A 12 -8.33 -3.24 -8.38
CA LEU A 12 -8.85 -2.06 -7.69
C LEU A 12 -10.31 -1.78 -8.04
N SER A 13 -11.14 -1.60 -7.02
CA SER A 13 -12.53 -1.17 -7.21
C SER A 13 -12.59 0.29 -7.70
N HIS A 14 -13.68 0.64 -8.40
CA HIS A 14 -13.87 2.01 -8.89
C HIS A 14 -13.79 3.05 -7.76
N ARG A 15 -14.43 2.77 -6.62
CA ARG A 15 -14.34 3.60 -5.40
C ARG A 15 -12.89 3.82 -4.96
N GLN A 16 -12.07 2.78 -4.91
CA GLN A 16 -10.66 2.91 -4.52
C GLN A 16 -9.87 3.78 -5.49
N LYS A 17 -10.15 3.67 -6.80
CA LYS A 17 -9.54 4.52 -7.83
C LYS A 17 -9.90 5.99 -7.62
N VAL A 18 -11.18 6.30 -7.37
CA VAL A 18 -11.65 7.66 -7.07
C VAL A 18 -11.00 8.22 -5.80
N CYS A 19 -10.94 7.44 -4.70
CA CYS A 19 -10.27 7.89 -3.47
C CYS A 19 -8.78 8.18 -3.67
N ARG A 20 -8.09 7.38 -4.50
CA ARG A 20 -6.68 7.63 -4.86
C ARG A 20 -6.51 8.89 -5.71
N LEU A 21 -7.40 9.11 -6.68
CA LEU A 21 -7.41 10.33 -7.47
C LEU A 21 -7.63 11.56 -6.59
N PHE A 22 -8.61 11.50 -5.67
CA PHE A 22 -8.88 12.58 -4.71
C PHE A 22 -7.67 12.88 -3.82
N LYS A 23 -7.05 11.83 -3.26
CA LYS A 23 -5.82 11.98 -2.47
C LYS A 23 -4.70 12.64 -3.30
N ARG A 24 -4.49 12.20 -4.55
CA ARG A 24 -3.50 12.82 -5.45
C ARG A 24 -3.82 14.29 -5.70
N ALA A 25 -5.07 14.62 -5.98
CA ALA A 25 -5.49 15.99 -6.27
C ALA A 25 -5.22 16.94 -5.08
N ILE A 26 -5.53 16.52 -3.86
CA ILE A 26 -5.23 17.30 -2.66
C ILE A 26 -3.72 17.51 -2.48
N ARG A 27 -2.90 16.49 -2.77
CA ARG A 27 -1.43 16.62 -2.68
C ARG A 27 -0.86 17.58 -3.71
N GLU A 28 -1.45 17.65 -4.89
CA GLU A 28 -1.09 18.67 -5.89
C GLU A 28 -1.50 20.07 -5.45
N VAL A 29 -2.68 20.22 -4.81
CA VAL A 29 -3.08 21.50 -4.19
C VAL A 29 -2.07 21.92 -3.12
N ASP A 30 -1.64 20.99 -2.27
CA ASP A 30 -0.58 21.27 -1.29
C ASP A 30 0.75 21.66 -1.95
N ALA A 31 1.10 21.07 -3.09
CA ALA A 31 2.33 21.40 -3.80
C ALA A 31 2.30 22.81 -4.41
N TRP A 32 1.15 23.26 -4.93
CA TRP A 32 0.98 24.59 -5.52
C TRP A 32 0.78 25.69 -4.48
N TYR A 33 -0.01 25.43 -3.44
CA TYR A 33 -0.48 26.45 -2.50
C TYR A 33 0.11 26.30 -1.08
N GLY A 34 0.99 25.32 -0.84
CA GLY A 34 1.49 24.98 0.49
C GLY A 34 2.24 26.09 1.24
N GLY A 35 2.58 27.20 0.57
CA GLY A 35 3.12 28.40 1.21
C GLY A 35 2.10 29.20 2.02
N ASP A 36 0.80 29.08 1.72
CA ASP A 36 -0.28 29.74 2.45
C ASP A 36 -1.36 28.73 2.87
N VAL A 37 -1.53 28.59 4.18
CA VAL A 37 -2.47 27.62 4.78
C VAL A 37 -3.93 27.98 4.46
N LEU A 38 -4.28 29.27 4.37
CA LEU A 38 -5.65 29.70 4.08
C LEU A 38 -6.03 29.39 2.63
N GLU A 39 -5.16 29.77 1.69
CA GLU A 39 -5.37 29.49 0.27
C GLU A 39 -5.39 27.98 0.00
N ALA A 40 -4.45 27.21 0.57
CA ALA A 40 -4.44 25.76 0.43
C ALA A 40 -5.74 25.12 0.96
N ARG A 41 -6.28 25.62 2.08
CA ARG A 41 -7.56 25.13 2.63
C ARG A 41 -8.73 25.48 1.72
N TYR A 42 -8.80 26.72 1.23
CA TYR A 42 -9.83 27.17 0.30
C TYR A 42 -9.88 26.29 -0.96
N GLN A 43 -8.73 26.07 -1.60
CA GLN A 43 -8.63 25.24 -2.80
C GLN A 43 -9.00 23.77 -2.54
N LYS A 44 -8.64 23.21 -1.36
CA LYS A 44 -9.05 21.85 -0.98
C LYS A 44 -10.58 21.72 -0.83
N VAL A 45 -11.25 22.73 -0.28
CA VAL A 45 -12.72 22.73 -0.14
C VAL A 45 -13.38 22.80 -1.51
N ILE A 46 -12.88 23.64 -2.42
CA ILE A 46 -13.35 23.68 -3.81
C ILE A 46 -13.18 22.31 -4.47
N MET A 47 -12.00 21.71 -4.36
CA MET A 47 -11.75 20.39 -4.92
C MET A 47 -12.69 19.34 -4.33
N ARG A 48 -12.97 19.38 -3.02
CA ARG A 48 -13.96 18.49 -2.41
C ARG A 48 -15.36 18.69 -2.99
N ALA A 49 -15.80 19.94 -3.14
CA ALA A 49 -17.10 20.25 -3.72
C ALA A 49 -17.26 19.70 -5.15
N ARG A 50 -16.20 19.75 -5.97
CA ARG A 50 -16.19 19.18 -7.34
C ARG A 50 -16.36 17.66 -7.35
N PHE A 51 -15.76 16.96 -6.39
CA PHE A 51 -15.96 15.51 -6.25
C PHE A 51 -17.35 15.18 -5.70
N ASP A 52 -17.83 15.93 -4.72
CA ASP A 52 -19.15 15.71 -4.12
C ASP A 52 -20.28 15.97 -5.14
N ALA A 53 -20.11 16.90 -6.08
CA ALA A 53 -21.07 17.17 -7.15
C ALA A 53 -21.35 15.96 -8.07
N ASN A 54 -20.43 15.01 -8.18
CA ASN A 54 -20.57 13.81 -9.02
C ASN A 54 -20.63 12.51 -8.19
N LYS A 55 -20.86 12.61 -6.87
CA LYS A 55 -20.82 11.47 -5.96
C LYS A 55 -21.98 10.48 -6.19
N ASP A 56 -23.16 10.99 -6.54
CA ASP A 56 -24.40 10.21 -6.65
C ASP A 56 -24.69 9.76 -8.09
N GLU A 57 -23.67 9.74 -8.96
CA GLU A 57 -23.79 9.26 -10.33
C GLU A 57 -24.02 7.73 -10.35
N LYS A 58 -25.12 7.31 -11.01
CA LYS A 58 -25.53 5.89 -11.06
C LYS A 58 -25.00 5.19 -12.31
N ASP A 59 -24.75 5.93 -13.38
CA ASP A 59 -24.22 5.37 -14.62
C ASP A 59 -22.72 5.04 -14.47
N LYS A 60 -22.40 3.75 -14.65
CA LYS A 60 -21.04 3.23 -14.51
C LYS A 60 -20.11 3.73 -15.60
N ASP A 61 -20.61 3.91 -16.82
CA ASP A 61 -19.79 4.30 -17.96
C ASP A 61 -19.42 5.78 -17.83
N LYS A 62 -20.39 6.61 -17.46
CA LYS A 62 -20.17 8.01 -17.12
C LYS A 62 -19.23 8.17 -15.92
N ALA A 63 -19.38 7.37 -14.86
CA ALA A 63 -18.47 7.41 -13.72
C ALA A 63 -17.02 7.05 -14.11
N GLN A 64 -16.84 6.08 -15.02
CA GLN A 64 -15.51 5.74 -15.56
C GLN A 64 -14.93 6.89 -16.39
N LEU A 65 -15.74 7.50 -17.26
CA LEU A 65 -15.31 8.66 -18.06
C LEU A 65 -14.86 9.82 -17.18
N LEU A 66 -15.64 10.14 -16.12
CA LEU A 66 -15.29 11.18 -15.15
C LEU A 66 -13.97 10.88 -14.43
N LEU A 67 -13.73 9.61 -14.07
CA LEU A 67 -12.47 9.21 -13.46
C LEU A 67 -11.29 9.40 -14.42
N VAL A 68 -11.44 9.00 -15.69
CA VAL A 68 -10.41 9.17 -16.72
C VAL A 68 -10.12 10.65 -16.97
N ASP A 69 -11.16 11.48 -17.09
CA ASP A 69 -11.00 12.92 -17.27
C ASP A 69 -10.35 13.58 -16.05
N GLY A 70 -10.72 13.17 -14.84
CA GLY A 70 -10.07 13.63 -13.61
C GLY A 70 -8.58 13.26 -13.54
N CYS A 71 -8.21 12.05 -13.99
CA CYS A 71 -6.81 11.65 -14.14
C CYS A 71 -6.05 12.51 -15.16
N ARG A 72 -6.68 12.82 -16.30
CA ARG A 72 -6.13 13.69 -17.35
C ARG A 72 -5.88 15.11 -16.81
N GLN A 73 -6.88 15.72 -16.17
CA GLN A 73 -6.76 17.05 -15.56
C GLN A 73 -5.64 17.10 -14.51
N LEU A 74 -5.54 16.07 -13.67
CA LEU A 74 -4.48 15.98 -12.67
C LEU A 74 -3.09 15.86 -13.31
N TRP A 75 -2.98 15.14 -14.43
CA TRP A 75 -1.72 15.01 -15.16
C TRP A 75 -1.28 16.36 -15.77
N GLU A 76 -2.20 17.07 -16.41
CA GLU A 76 -1.94 18.37 -17.04
C GLU A 76 -1.56 19.46 -16.03
N LYS A 77 -2.17 19.44 -14.83
CA LYS A 77 -1.98 20.46 -13.79
C LYS A 77 -0.99 20.06 -12.69
N ARG A 78 -0.24 18.97 -12.89
CA ARG A 78 0.72 18.49 -11.90
C ARG A 78 1.81 19.52 -11.65
N HIS A 79 2.17 19.71 -10.38
CA HIS A 79 3.29 20.57 -10.01
C HIS A 79 4.62 19.97 -10.50
N THR A 80 5.55 20.82 -10.95
CA THR A 80 6.85 20.38 -11.47
C THR A 80 7.69 19.68 -10.40
N LYS A 81 7.53 20.09 -9.13
CA LYS A 81 8.20 19.51 -7.96
C LYS A 81 7.17 19.13 -6.89
N PRO A 82 6.50 17.98 -7.00
CA PRO A 82 5.44 17.61 -6.06
C PRO A 82 6.02 17.43 -4.65
N PHE A 83 5.27 17.85 -3.64
CA PHE A 83 5.65 17.63 -2.24
C PHE A 83 5.70 16.14 -1.91
N ARG A 84 6.75 15.72 -1.19
CA ARG A 84 6.95 14.37 -0.67
C ARG A 84 7.33 14.45 0.80
N PHE A 85 6.79 13.53 1.60
CA PHE A 85 7.24 13.40 2.97
C PHE A 85 8.66 12.86 3.01
N ALA A 86 9.39 13.16 4.08
CA ALA A 86 10.81 12.86 4.16
C ALA A 86 11.12 11.37 4.00
N SER A 87 10.35 10.50 4.66
CA SER A 87 10.53 9.04 4.64
C SER A 87 9.75 8.33 3.54
N ASP A 88 8.89 9.04 2.78
CA ASP A 88 8.21 8.45 1.64
C ASP A 88 9.22 8.11 0.53
N PRO A 89 8.93 7.14 -0.37
CA PRO A 89 9.71 6.96 -1.58
C PRO A 89 9.91 8.28 -2.33
N TYR A 90 11.15 8.55 -2.73
CA TYR A 90 11.61 9.82 -3.34
C TYR A 90 11.60 11.05 -2.41
N GLY A 91 11.36 10.86 -1.12
CA GLY A 91 11.61 11.86 -0.08
C GLY A 91 13.10 12.09 0.17
N ASN A 92 13.43 13.19 0.84
CA ASN A 92 14.82 13.57 1.12
C ASN A 92 15.51 12.70 2.21
N ALA A 93 14.75 11.93 2.98
CA ALA A 93 15.24 11.00 4.00
C ALA A 93 14.80 9.55 3.72
N TYR A 94 14.39 9.27 2.48
CA TYR A 94 14.03 7.91 2.07
C TYR A 94 15.25 6.99 2.16
N ASP A 95 15.11 5.87 2.86
CA ASP A 95 16.18 4.88 3.10
C ASP A 95 17.48 5.51 3.66
N ARG A 96 17.35 6.59 4.45
CA ARG A 96 18.51 7.25 5.08
C ARG A 96 19.14 6.38 6.15
N GLU A 97 18.30 5.72 6.94
CA GLU A 97 18.72 4.75 7.96
C GLU A 97 18.33 3.36 7.44
N ARG A 98 19.33 2.54 7.18
CA ARG A 98 19.13 1.16 6.74
C ARG A 98 19.34 0.23 7.91
N GLU A 99 18.29 -0.47 8.30
CA GLU A 99 18.37 -1.49 9.33
C GLU A 99 19.09 -2.73 8.78
N SER A 100 20.05 -3.24 9.54
CA SER A 100 20.73 -4.51 9.26
C SER A 100 19.78 -5.69 9.52
N PRO A 101 19.76 -6.73 8.66
CA PRO A 101 18.98 -7.94 8.92
C PRO A 101 19.44 -8.63 10.21
N ASP A 102 18.49 -9.20 10.96
CA ASP A 102 18.76 -9.87 12.27
C ASP A 102 19.75 -11.04 12.14
N GLU A 103 19.76 -11.72 10.99
CA GLU A 103 20.63 -12.86 10.67
C GLU A 103 22.13 -12.54 10.83
N ILE A 104 22.52 -11.27 10.69
CA ILE A 104 23.90 -10.82 10.87
C ILE A 104 24.43 -11.18 12.27
N LEU A 105 23.57 -11.17 13.30
CA LEU A 105 23.93 -11.52 14.67
C LEU A 105 24.29 -13.00 14.85
N ASP A 106 23.95 -13.87 13.88
CA ASP A 106 24.37 -15.27 13.87
C ASP A 106 25.61 -15.52 13.03
N VAL A 107 25.78 -14.75 11.95
CA VAL A 107 26.85 -14.98 10.97
C VAL A 107 28.12 -14.22 11.34
N GLN A 108 28.02 -12.98 11.81
CA GLN A 108 29.17 -12.09 11.98
C GLN A 108 29.71 -12.04 13.42
N TYR A 109 28.87 -12.31 14.42
CA TYR A 109 29.26 -12.17 15.84
C TYR A 109 29.95 -13.43 16.38
N THR A 110 31.12 -13.23 16.99
CA THR A 110 31.90 -14.29 17.64
C THR A 110 31.36 -14.63 19.04
N LEU A 111 31.70 -15.82 19.56
CA LEU A 111 31.26 -16.25 20.91
C LEU A 111 31.59 -15.21 22.00
N PRO A 112 32.80 -14.63 22.08
CA PRO A 112 33.12 -13.62 23.09
C PRO A 112 32.25 -12.35 22.99
N GLU A 113 31.91 -11.91 21.78
CA GLU A 113 31.05 -10.74 21.57
C GLU A 113 29.60 -11.02 21.96
N ARG A 114 29.14 -12.26 21.77
CA ARG A 114 27.81 -12.70 22.20
C ARG A 114 27.71 -12.79 23.72
N GLU A 115 28.77 -13.27 24.37
CA GLU A 115 28.85 -13.38 25.84
C GLU A 115 28.79 -12.03 26.55
N GLN A 116 29.14 -10.92 25.86
CA GLN A 116 28.98 -9.57 26.39
C GLN A 116 27.51 -9.18 26.63
N PHE A 117 26.57 -9.80 25.89
CA PHE A 117 25.14 -9.50 25.96
C PHE A 117 24.29 -10.75 26.23
N PRO A 118 24.51 -11.43 27.37
CA PRO A 118 23.97 -12.77 27.60
C PRO A 118 22.44 -12.78 27.65
N TYR A 119 21.82 -11.76 28.26
CA TYR A 119 20.37 -11.65 28.32
C TYR A 119 19.71 -11.38 26.96
N TYR A 120 20.41 -10.70 26.05
CA TYR A 120 19.90 -10.46 24.70
C TYR A 120 19.95 -11.76 23.88
N PHE A 121 21.11 -12.41 23.83
CA PHE A 121 21.27 -13.64 23.04
C PHE A 121 20.45 -14.82 23.57
N ASN A 122 20.31 -14.97 24.89
CA ASN A 122 19.46 -16.03 25.47
C ASN A 122 17.98 -15.85 25.09
N ARG A 123 17.46 -14.62 25.12
CA ARG A 123 16.09 -14.32 24.68
C ARG A 123 15.92 -14.52 23.17
N ARG A 124 16.95 -14.19 22.39
CA ARG A 124 16.94 -14.38 20.94
C ARG A 124 16.84 -15.86 20.57
N GLU A 125 17.62 -16.73 21.23
CA GLU A 125 17.53 -18.19 21.01
C GLU A 125 16.17 -18.77 21.39
N GLN A 126 15.51 -18.24 22.44
CA GLN A 126 14.13 -18.61 22.75
C GLN A 126 13.16 -18.22 21.63
N ARG A 127 13.22 -16.97 21.14
CA ARG A 127 12.37 -16.49 20.05
C ARG A 127 12.56 -17.24 18.75
N LYS A 128 13.79 -17.70 18.45
CA LYS A 128 14.05 -18.54 17.27
C LYS A 128 13.31 -19.88 17.35
N LYS A 129 13.30 -20.52 18.53
CA LYS A 129 12.55 -21.77 18.74
C LYS A 129 11.06 -21.53 18.57
N GLU A 130 10.53 -20.48 19.18
CA GLU A 130 9.13 -20.07 19.03
C GLU A 130 8.76 -19.81 17.55
N LEU A 131 9.67 -19.17 16.79
CA LEU A 131 9.47 -18.91 15.37
C LEU A 131 9.41 -20.20 14.55
N LEU A 132 10.29 -21.17 14.81
CA LEU A 132 10.28 -22.47 14.14
C LEU A 132 9.02 -23.28 14.46
N GLU A 133 8.60 -23.30 15.72
CA GLU A 133 7.34 -23.92 16.14
C GLU A 133 6.12 -23.28 15.49
N HIS A 134 6.13 -21.95 15.32
CA HIS A 134 5.07 -21.23 14.62
C HIS A 134 5.10 -21.49 13.12
N TRP A 135 6.29 -21.58 12.53
CA TRP A 135 6.47 -21.84 11.10
C TRP A 135 5.86 -23.18 10.68
N HIS A 136 6.10 -24.25 11.45
CA HIS A 136 5.49 -25.56 11.17
C HIS A 136 3.95 -25.51 11.18
N LYS A 137 3.34 -24.74 12.09
CA LYS A 137 1.88 -24.56 12.10
C LYS A 137 1.39 -23.80 10.87
N ILE A 138 2.15 -22.82 10.39
CA ILE A 138 1.82 -22.08 9.16
C ILE A 138 1.91 -23.02 7.95
N GLU A 139 2.96 -23.85 7.86
CA GLU A 139 3.13 -24.83 6.79
C GLU A 139 1.94 -25.80 6.73
N GLU A 140 1.56 -26.39 7.86
CA GLU A 140 0.39 -27.27 7.96
C GLU A 140 -0.91 -26.56 7.51
N GLN A 141 -1.12 -25.32 7.96
CA GLN A 141 -2.29 -24.53 7.56
C GLN A 141 -2.28 -24.21 6.05
N TRP A 142 -1.12 -23.91 5.47
CA TRP A 142 -1.00 -23.65 4.04
C TRP A 142 -1.30 -24.90 3.23
N ASP A 143 -0.79 -26.07 3.64
CA ASP A 143 -1.09 -27.35 2.99
C ASP A 143 -2.59 -27.66 3.05
N GLU A 144 -3.24 -27.42 4.19
CA GLU A 144 -4.69 -27.53 4.33
C GLU A 144 -5.43 -26.56 3.38
N GLU A 145 -5.07 -25.28 3.34
CA GLU A 145 -5.71 -24.30 2.45
C GLU A 145 -5.49 -24.65 0.97
N LEU A 146 -4.29 -25.08 0.59
CA LEU A 146 -3.98 -25.56 -0.76
C LEU A 146 -4.80 -26.80 -1.13
N SER A 147 -5.07 -27.68 -0.17
CA SER A 147 -5.93 -28.86 -0.36
C SER A 147 -7.40 -28.48 -0.59
N LYS A 148 -7.88 -27.38 0.02
CA LYS A 148 -9.26 -26.87 -0.11
C LYS A 148 -9.49 -26.15 -1.45
N ILE A 149 -8.45 -25.76 -2.17
CA ILE A 149 -8.58 -25.09 -3.46
C ILE A 149 -9.28 -26.03 -4.44
N GLN A 150 -10.44 -25.61 -4.93
CA GLN A 150 -11.20 -26.33 -5.93
C GLN A 150 -10.40 -26.41 -7.24
N LYS A 151 -10.01 -27.63 -7.64
CA LYS A 151 -9.24 -27.90 -8.87
C LYS A 151 -10.13 -28.17 -10.09
N GLU A 152 -11.40 -28.53 -9.86
CA GLU A 152 -12.35 -28.88 -10.90
C GLU A 152 -13.34 -27.74 -11.18
N LEU A 153 -13.68 -27.51 -12.45
CA LEU A 153 -14.74 -26.55 -12.78
C LEU A 153 -16.08 -26.98 -12.13
N PRO A 154 -16.85 -26.05 -11.55
CA PRO A 154 -18.18 -26.36 -11.06
C PRO A 154 -19.04 -26.86 -12.23
N LYS A 155 -19.58 -28.09 -12.11
CA LYS A 155 -20.44 -28.68 -13.15
C LYS A 155 -21.59 -27.73 -13.43
N SER A 156 -21.82 -27.41 -14.72
CA SER A 156 -22.94 -26.57 -15.13
C SER A 156 -24.21 -27.14 -14.52
N LYS A 157 -24.92 -26.39 -13.68
CA LYS A 157 -26.28 -26.77 -13.30
C LYS A 157 -27.04 -26.92 -14.61
N ASN A 158 -27.44 -28.15 -14.92
CA ASN A 158 -28.16 -28.50 -16.13
C ASN A 158 -29.25 -27.46 -16.36
N ALA A 159 -29.12 -26.70 -17.44
CA ALA A 159 -30.22 -25.95 -18.02
C ALA A 159 -31.19 -26.98 -18.61
N ASN A 160 -32.09 -27.51 -17.78
CA ASN A 160 -33.22 -28.31 -18.20
C ASN A 160 -34.40 -28.02 -17.27
N ALA A 161 -35.52 -27.62 -17.90
CA ALA A 161 -36.84 -27.22 -17.39
C ALA A 161 -37.02 -25.72 -17.12
#